data_AF-A0A1M6EVW9-F1
#
_entry.id   AF-A0A1M6EVW9-F1
#
_cell.length_a   1.000
_cell.length_b   1.000
_cell.length_c   1.000
_cell.angle_alpha   90.00
_cell.angle_beta   90.00
_cell.angle_gamma   90.00
#
_symmetry.space_group_name_H-M   'P 1'
#
loop_
_entity.id
_entity.type
_entity.pdbx_description
1 polymer ?
#
loop_
_entity_poly.entity_id
_entity_poly.type
_entity_poly.pdbx_seq_one_letter_code
_entity_poly.pdbx_strand_id
1 'polypeptide(L)' 'MKGLNVLAAFLGGAAVGAALGILFAPEKGEDTRHKIAEILRKKGIRLNRTEMENLVDEIAAEIKGEAE' A
#
# COMPACT_ATOMS: atom_id res chain seq x y z
N MET A 1 38.56 -17.73 -6.83
CA MET A 1 37.81 -17.57 -5.57
C MET A 1 37.15 -16.20 -5.36
N LYS A 2 37.63 -15.09 -5.95
CA LYS A 2 37.04 -13.75 -5.71
C LYS A 2 35.61 -13.57 -6.26
N GLY A 3 35.29 -14.13 -7.43
CA GLY A 3 33.95 -14.00 -8.03
C GLY A 3 32.82 -14.68 -7.26
N LEU A 4 33.11 -15.80 -6.57
CA LEU A 4 32.12 -16.50 -5.76
C LEU A 4 31.71 -15.68 -4.52
N ASN A 5 32.68 -15.00 -3.90
CA ASN A 5 32.42 -14.13 -2.75
C ASN A 5 31.60 -12.90 -3.15
N VAL A 6 31.86 -12.33 -4.34
CA VAL A 6 31.08 -11.21 -4.88
C VAL A 6 29.65 -11.63 -5.19
N LEU A 7 29.46 -12.80 -5.80
CA LEU A 7 28.14 -13.34 -6.07
C LEU A 7 27.36 -13.62 -4.78
N ALA A 8 28.00 -14.22 -3.78
CA ALA A 8 27.38 -14.48 -2.48
C ALA A 8 26.97 -13.18 -1.77
N ALA A 9 27.83 -12.16 -1.76
CA ALA A 9 27.53 -10.87 -1.17
C ALA A 9 26.38 -10.16 -1.89
N PHE A 10 26.32 -10.23 -3.23
CA PHE A 10 25.22 -9.69 -4.02
C PHE A 10 23.89 -10.38 -3.70
N LEU A 11 23.86 -11.71 -3.70
CA LEU A 11 22.64 -12.47 -3.38
C LEU A 11 22.18 -12.23 -1.94
N GLY A 12 23.12 -12.15 -1.00
CA GLY A 12 22.82 -11.78 0.39
C GLY A 12 22.20 -10.39 0.50
N GLY A 13 22.79 -9.39 -0.15
CA GLY A 13 22.25 -8.03 -0.20
C GLY A 13 20.88 -7.96 -0.88
N ALA A 14 20.70 -8.67 -2.00
CA ALA A 14 19.44 -8.72 -2.73
C ALA A 14 18.32 -9.37 -1.91
N ALA A 15 18.62 -10.46 -1.18
CA ALA A 15 17.65 -11.11 -0.31
C ALA A 15 17.19 -10.19 0.83
N VAL A 16 18.12 -9.51 1.51
CA VAL A 16 17.78 -8.54 2.56
C VAL A 16 16.98 -7.37 1.97
N GLY A 17 17.40 -6.84 0.82
CA GLY A 17 16.69 -5.76 0.14
C GLY A 17 15.26 -6.14 -0.27
N ALA A 18 15.07 -7.34 -0.81
CA ALA A 18 13.75 -7.85 -1.18
C ALA A 18 12.86 -8.09 0.04
N ALA A 19 13.40 -8.65 1.13
CA ALA A 19 12.64 -8.84 2.36
C ALA A 19 12.14 -7.50 2.94
N LEU A 20 13.01 -6.49 2.98
CA LEU A 20 12.62 -5.14 3.40
C LEU A 20 11.60 -4.53 2.41
N GLY A 21 11.85 -4.66 1.10
CA GLY A 21 10.94 -4.16 0.06
C GLY A 21 9.53 -4.74 0.17
N ILE A 22 9.40 -6.04 0.45
CA ILE A 22 8.10 -6.70 0.66
C ILE A 22 7.44 -6.24 1.95
N LEU A 23 8.20 -6.11 3.05
CA LEU A 23 7.64 -5.71 4.35
C LEU A 23 7.09 -4.28 4.33
N PHE A 24 7.75 -3.37 3.62
CA PHE A 24 7.33 -1.98 3.49
C PHE A 24 6.46 -1.71 2.26
N ALA A 25 6.27 -2.70 1.38
CA ALA A 25 5.39 -2.53 0.22
C ALA A 25 3.95 -2.30 0.68
N PRO A 26 3.31 -1.20 0.26
CA PRO A 26 1.89 -1.01 0.53
C PRO A 26 1.06 -2.04 -0.24
N GLU A 27 -0.10 -2.40 0.31
CA GLU A 27 -1.10 -3.17 -0.43
C GLU A 27 -1.60 -2.38 -1.65
N LYS A 28 -2.08 -3.09 -2.68
CA LYS A 28 -2.65 -2.43 -3.86
C LYS A 28 -3.85 -1.60 -3.45
N GLY A 29 -3.94 -0.38 -3.98
CA GLY A 29 -5.04 0.54 -3.66
C GLY A 29 -6.43 -0.04 -3.93
N GLU A 30 -6.57 -0.90 -4.95
CA GLU A 30 -7.83 -1.61 -5.24
C GLU A 30 -8.25 -2.54 -4.10
N ASP A 31 -7.32 -3.37 -3.60
CA ASP A 31 -7.57 -4.28 -2.47
C ASP A 31 -7.89 -3.49 -1.20
N THR A 32 -7.19 -2.39 -0.96
CA THR A 32 -7.46 -1.49 0.17
C THR A 32 -8.85 -0.86 0.09
N ARG A 33 -9.25 -0.31 -1.08
CA ARG A 33 -10.60 0.24 -1.28
C ARG A 33 -11.67 -0.84 -1.11
N HIS A 34 -11.42 -2.06 -1.60
CA HIS A 34 -12.33 -3.19 -1.41
C HIS A 34 -12.47 -3.57 0.08
N LYS A 35 -11.35 -3.65 0.83
CA LYS A 35 -11.35 -3.88 2.28
C LYS A 35 -12.14 -2.79 3.03
N ILE A 36 -11.96 -1.52 2.66
CA ILE A 36 -12.71 -0.40 3.25
C ILE A 36 -14.21 -0.56 2.99
N ALA A 37 -14.61 -0.81 1.74
CA ALA A 37 -16.01 -1.02 1.38
C ALA A 37 -16.63 -2.20 2.14
N GLU A 38 -15.87 -3.28 2.34
CA GLU A 38 -16.32 -4.43 3.13
C GLU A 38 -16.53 -4.09 4.61
N ILE A 39 -15.59 -3.37 5.23
CA ILE A 39 -15.70 -2.90 6.62
C ILE A 39 -16.92 -1.98 6.80
N LEU A 40 -17.13 -1.06 5.86
CA LEU A 40 -18.28 -0.14 5.86
C LEU A 40 -19.60 -0.91 5.71
N ARG A 41 -19.64 -1.92 4.81
CA ARG A 41 -20.81 -2.79 4.65
C ARG A 41 -21.13 -3.59 5.90
N LYS A 42 -20.12 -4.08 6.62
CA LYS A 42 -20.29 -4.75 7.93
C LYS A 42 -20.88 -3.81 8.99
N LYS A 43 -20.60 -2.51 8.88
CA LYS A 43 -21.19 -1.46 9.74
C LYS A 43 -22.57 -0.96 9.26
N GLY A 44 -23.11 -1.52 8.17
CA GLY A 44 -24.42 -1.15 7.61
C GLY A 44 -24.39 -0.05 6.55
N ILE A 45 -23.22 0.47 6.20
CA ILE A 45 -23.05 1.53 5.20
C ILE A 45 -22.77 0.89 3.84
N ARG A 46 -23.64 1.13 2.86
CA ARG A 46 -23.47 0.64 1.49
C ARG A 46 -23.01 1.79 0.61
N LEU A 47 -21.77 1.74 0.17
CA LEU A 47 -21.20 2.70 -0.78
C LEU A 47 -21.09 2.06 -2.15
N ASN A 48 -21.48 2.81 -3.18
CA ASN A 48 -21.18 2.48 -4.56
C ASN A 48 -19.76 2.96 -4.94
N ARG A 49 -19.27 2.57 -6.12
CA ARG A 49 -17.90 2.92 -6.56
C ARG A 49 -17.67 4.44 -6.65
N THR A 50 -18.64 5.17 -7.20
CA THR A 50 -18.56 6.63 -7.36
C THR A 50 -18.59 7.36 -6.03
N GLU A 51 -19.43 6.93 -5.09
CA GLU A 51 -19.47 7.49 -3.73
C GLU A 51 -18.16 7.25 -2.99
N MET A 52 -17.58 6.05 -3.13
CA MET A 52 -16.28 5.74 -2.54
C MET A 52 -15.16 6.62 -3.10
N GLU A 53 -15.18 6.92 -4.41
CA GLU A 53 -14.21 7.82 -5.05
C GLU A 53 -14.33 9.25 -4.52
N ASN A 54 -15.55 9.79 -4.48
CA ASN A 54 -15.81 11.13 -3.96
C ASN A 54 -15.36 11.28 -2.49
N LEU A 55 -15.59 10.27 -1.65
CA LEU A 55 -15.14 10.27 -0.25
C LEU A 55 -13.62 10.29 -0.13
N VAL A 56 -12.92 9.55 -1.00
CA VAL A 56 -11.44 9.57 -1.00
C VAL A 56 -10.92 10.93 -1.43
N ASP A 57 -11.55 11.56 -2.42
CA ASP A 57 -11.17 12.88 -2.91
C ASP A 57 -11.42 13.97 -1.86
N GLU A 58 -12.53 13.89 -1.12
CA GLU A 58 -12.85 14.81 -0.01
C GLU A 58 -11.83 14.69 1.14
N ILE A 59 -11.53 13.47 1.59
CA ILE A 59 -10.50 13.21 2.63
C ILE A 59 -9.13 13.73 2.15
N ALA A 60 -8.79 13.50 0.88
CA ALA A 60 -7.53 13.96 0.33
C ALA A 60 -7.45 15.49 0.24
N ALA A 61 -8.57 16.16 -0.03
CA ALA A 61 -8.67 17.62 -0.03
C ALA A 61 -8.54 18.17 1.39
N GLU A 62 -9.17 17.55 2.38
CA GLU A 62 -9.09 17.97 3.79
C GLU A 62 -7.66 17.85 4.33
N ILE A 63 -6.99 16.71 4.10
CA ILE A 63 -5.58 16.52 4.51
C ILE A 63 -4.64 17.55 3.86
N LYS A 64 -4.91 17.94 2.60
CA LYS A 64 -4.11 18.96 1.91
C LYS A 64 -4.40 20.38 2.43
N GLY A 65 -5.65 20.68 2.75
CA GLY A 65 -6.05 21.97 3.29
C GLY A 65 -5.59 22.20 4.73
N GLU A 66 -5.44 21.15 5.54
CA GLU A 66 -4.88 21.22 6.90
C GLU A 66 -3.35 21.37 6.94
N ALA A 67 -2.66 21.11 5.83
CA ALA A 67 -1.20 21.17 5.73
C ALA A 67 -0.66 22.56 5.29
N GLU A 68 -1.55 23.54 5.06
CA GLU A 68 -1.21 24.94 4.75
C GLU A 68 -1.32 25.88 5.96
#